data_AF-A0A820J8B6-F1
#
_entry.id   AF-A0A820J8B6-F1
#
_cell.length_a   1.000
_cell.length_b   1.000
_cell.length_c   1.000
_cell.angle_alpha   90.00
_cell.angle_beta   90.00
_cell.angle_gamma   90.00
#
_symmetry.space_group_name_H-M   'P 1'
#
loop_
_entity.id
_entity.type
_entity.pdbx_description
1 polymer ?
#
loop_
_entity_poly.entity_id
_entity_poly.type
_entity_poly.pdbx_seq_one_letter_code
_entity_poly.pdbx_strand_id
1 'polypeptide(L)'
;MLKVQQMINLLRIERNLDKYIFLVLSYNLPTFSPYATWSSNGVTLFNTTTTGTNPYGLFVDTNNTLYVCEYSRNIIQVWLENSTVPIRNISGGLSSPYAMFVTVNGDVYVDNGNANSQVDKWAVNTTAGVSVMTVKAACWGLFVDIYNNIYCS
;
A
#
# COMPACT_ATOMS: atom_id res chain seq x y z
N MET A 1 -7.77 -13.69 13.77
CA MET A 1 -6.67 -13.44 12.81
C MET A 1 -7.33 -12.96 11.53
N LEU A 2 -7.39 -11.63 11.33
CA LEU A 2 -8.25 -11.02 10.32
C LEU A 2 -7.60 -11.19 8.93
N LYS A 3 -8.27 -11.94 8.05
CA LYS A 3 -8.03 -11.88 6.61
C LYS A 3 -8.60 -10.57 6.10
N VAL A 4 -7.79 -9.73 5.48
CA VAL A 4 -8.29 -8.60 4.70
C VAL A 4 -8.37 -9.04 3.24
N GLN A 5 -9.56 -8.80 2.67
CA GLN A 5 -9.96 -8.97 1.27
C GLN A 5 -10.52 -10.35 0.86
N GLN A 6 -11.78 -10.60 1.25
CA GLN A 6 -12.74 -11.30 0.39
C GLN A 6 -13.89 -10.34 0.08
N MET A 7 -14.09 -9.98 -1.19
CA MET A 7 -15.33 -9.37 -1.66
C MET A 7 -16.24 -10.45 -2.24
N ILE A 8 -17.38 -10.65 -1.61
CA ILE A 8 -18.53 -11.41 -2.15
C ILE A 8 -19.69 -10.41 -2.26
N ASN A 9 -20.33 -10.41 -3.45
CA ASN A 9 -21.36 -9.46 -3.89
C ASN A 9 -22.67 -9.54 -3.07
N LEU A 10 -23.27 -8.38 -2.76
CA LEU A 10 -24.72 -8.30 -2.53
C LEU A 10 -25.30 -6.99 -3.11
N LEU A 11 -26.45 -7.10 -3.78
CA LEU A 11 -27.21 -6.04 -4.46
C LEU A 11 -28.09 -5.23 -3.48
N ARG A 12 -28.25 -3.91 -3.71
CA ARG A 12 -29.32 -3.08 -3.09
C ARG A 12 -30.03 -2.21 -4.12
N ILE A 13 -31.36 -2.21 -4.08
CA ILE A 13 -32.25 -1.54 -5.04
C ILE A 13 -32.72 -0.18 -4.48
N GLU A 14 -32.65 0.89 -5.28
CA GLU A 14 -33.40 2.12 -5.02
C GLU A 14 -34.35 2.44 -6.19
N ARG A 15 -35.56 2.88 -5.85
CA ARG A 15 -36.64 3.20 -6.78
C ARG A 15 -36.56 4.68 -7.15
N ASN A 16 -36.50 4.99 -8.45
CA ASN A 16 -36.97 6.27 -8.95
C ASN A 16 -37.77 6.10 -10.25
N LEU A 17 -38.76 6.97 -10.40
CA LEU A 17 -39.79 6.97 -11.44
C LEU A 17 -39.15 7.27 -12.80
N ASP A 18 -38.84 6.21 -13.55
CA ASP A 18 -38.64 6.11 -15.00
C ASP A 18 -37.66 4.97 -15.29
N LYS A 19 -38.21 3.76 -15.22
CA LYS A 19 -37.81 2.52 -15.91
C LYS A 19 -36.33 2.13 -16.10
N TYR A 20 -35.37 2.67 -15.34
CA TYR A 20 -34.04 2.09 -15.19
C TYR A 20 -33.52 2.33 -13.77
N ILE A 21 -33.45 1.26 -12.98
CA ILE A 21 -32.73 1.25 -11.69
C ILE A 21 -31.23 1.33 -12.05
N PHE A 22 -30.64 2.51 -11.93
CA PHE A 22 -29.19 2.66 -11.99
C PHE A 22 -28.61 2.28 -10.63
N LEU A 23 -28.03 1.07 -10.55
CA LEU A 23 -27.19 0.63 -9.45
C LEU A 23 -25.89 1.44 -9.46
N VAL A 24 -25.87 2.60 -8.81
CA VAL A 24 -24.61 3.31 -8.58
C VAL A 24 -23.92 2.66 -7.38
N LEU A 25 -23.02 1.71 -7.67
CA LEU A 25 -22.16 1.08 -6.68
C LEU A 25 -21.26 2.13 -6.01
N SER A 26 -21.28 2.21 -4.69
CA SER A 26 -20.17 2.81 -3.94
C SER A 26 -19.08 1.74 -3.81
N TYR A 27 -18.08 1.81 -4.68
CA TYR A 27 -17.05 0.79 -4.85
C TYR A 27 -16.00 0.73 -3.72
N ASN A 28 -16.05 1.64 -2.74
CA ASN A 28 -14.94 1.88 -1.80
C ASN A 28 -15.36 1.88 -0.33
N LEU A 29 -16.47 1.23 0.05
CA LEU A 29 -16.78 1.04 1.47
C LEU A 29 -15.96 -0.15 2.00
N PRO A 30 -15.01 0.07 2.93
CA PRO A 30 -14.38 -1.05 3.59
C PRO A 30 -15.45 -1.84 4.35
N THR A 31 -15.70 -3.08 3.92
CA THR A 31 -16.57 -4.01 4.65
C THR A 31 -15.78 -4.60 5.81
N PHE A 32 -15.74 -3.91 6.93
CA PHE A 32 -15.22 -4.48 8.16
C PHE A 32 -16.10 -5.65 8.61
N SER A 33 -15.50 -6.66 9.23
CA SER A 33 -16.27 -7.68 9.94
C SER A 33 -17.21 -6.96 10.94
N PRO A 34 -18.50 -7.34 11.06
CA PRO A 34 -19.38 -6.80 12.09
C PRO A 34 -18.88 -7.10 13.51
N TYR A 35 -17.90 -8.01 13.63
CA TYR A 35 -17.22 -8.38 14.87
C TYR A 35 -15.75 -7.91 14.90
N ALA A 36 -15.36 -6.93 14.08
CA ALA A 36 -14.02 -6.36 14.16
C ALA A 36 -13.81 -5.72 15.54
N THR A 37 -12.87 -6.27 16.31
CA THR A 37 -12.43 -5.72 17.59
C THR A 37 -11.00 -5.20 17.45
N TRP A 38 -10.71 -4.11 18.15
CA TRP A 38 -9.40 -3.47 18.12
C TRP A 38 -8.81 -3.51 19.53
N SER A 39 -7.54 -3.90 19.64
CA SER A 39 -6.79 -3.79 20.89
C SER A 39 -6.45 -2.33 21.15
N SER A 40 -6.75 -1.82 22.34
CA SER A 40 -6.31 -0.48 22.77
C SER A 40 -4.80 -0.33 22.83
N ASN A 41 -4.07 -1.45 22.93
CA ASN A 41 -2.62 -1.47 23.08
C ASN A 41 -1.88 -1.43 21.74
N GLY A 42 -2.60 -1.50 20.60
CA GLY A 42 -1.99 -1.59 19.28
C GLY A 42 -1.08 -2.82 19.13
N VAL A 43 -0.32 -2.85 18.04
CA VAL A 43 0.75 -3.83 17.83
C VAL A 43 2.02 -3.03 17.52
N THR A 44 3.05 -3.18 18.36
CA THR A 44 4.37 -2.60 18.10
C THR A 44 5.26 -3.68 17.48
N LEU A 45 5.54 -3.56 16.19
CA LEU A 45 6.37 -4.52 15.45
C LEU A 45 7.84 -4.10 15.36
N PHE A 46 8.19 -2.88 15.80
CA PHE A 46 9.40 -2.20 15.36
C PHE A 46 10.18 -1.56 16.50
N ASN A 47 11.50 -1.55 16.38
CA ASN A 47 12.39 -0.70 17.16
C ASN A 47 13.44 -0.06 16.23
N THR A 48 14.24 0.85 16.79
CA THR A 48 15.25 1.60 16.02
C THR A 48 16.34 0.72 15.41
N THR A 49 16.60 -0.47 15.97
CA THR A 49 17.64 -1.38 15.47
C THR A 49 17.18 -2.23 14.30
N THR A 50 15.90 -2.63 14.26
CA THR A 50 15.36 -3.47 13.19
C THR A 50 14.73 -2.67 12.05
N THR A 51 13.96 -1.63 12.39
CA THR A 51 13.18 -0.87 11.43
C THR A 51 13.87 0.43 11.02
N GLY A 52 14.87 0.87 11.78
CA GLY A 52 15.47 2.19 11.60
C GLY A 52 14.68 3.27 12.33
N THR A 53 15.04 4.53 12.09
CA THR A 53 14.55 5.68 12.85
C THR A 53 13.47 6.45 12.11
N ASN A 54 13.27 6.21 10.81
CA ASN A 54 12.42 7.02 9.96
C ASN A 54 11.51 6.17 9.04
N PRO A 55 10.60 5.36 9.60
CA PRO A 55 9.55 4.72 8.81
C PRO A 55 8.47 5.75 8.44
N TYR A 56 8.35 6.12 7.16
CA TYR A 56 7.38 7.14 6.70
C TYR A 56 6.12 6.55 6.06
N GLY A 57 6.23 5.36 5.48
CA GLY A 57 5.13 4.70 4.77
C GLY A 57 5.05 3.24 5.15
N LEU A 58 3.83 2.71 5.26
CA LEU A 58 3.57 1.29 5.50
C LEU A 58 2.46 0.78 4.59
N PHE A 59 2.55 -0.49 4.22
CA PHE A 59 1.51 -1.20 3.49
C PHE A 59 1.44 -2.65 3.98
N VAL A 60 0.23 -3.19 4.12
CA VAL A 60 0.02 -4.61 4.45
C VAL A 60 -0.77 -5.23 3.31
N ASP A 61 -0.21 -6.26 2.68
CA ASP A 61 -0.87 -6.97 1.59
C ASP A 61 -1.89 -8.00 2.09
N THR A 62 -2.60 -8.64 1.17
CA THR A 62 -3.62 -9.67 1.48
C THR A 62 -3.04 -10.96 2.07
N ASN A 63 -1.71 -11.14 2.03
CA ASN A 63 -0.99 -12.26 2.62
C ASN A 63 -0.42 -11.90 4.02
N ASN A 64 -0.82 -10.77 4.60
CA ASN A 64 -0.26 -10.22 5.84
C ASN A 64 1.26 -9.93 5.76
N THR A 65 1.78 -9.70 4.55
CA THR A 65 3.14 -9.20 4.34
C THR A 65 3.13 -7.71 4.55
N LEU A 66 3.97 -7.25 5.46
CA LEU A 66 4.16 -5.84 5.76
C LEU A 66 5.34 -5.28 4.98
N TYR A 67 5.13 -4.11 4.39
CA TYR A 67 6.13 -3.32 3.72
C TYR A 67 6.30 -1.99 4.45
N VAL A 68 7.53 -1.56 4.67
CA VAL A 68 7.86 -0.31 5.39
C VAL A 68 8.87 0.50 4.60
N CYS A 69 8.52 1.73 4.23
CA CYS A 69 9.45 2.71 3.67
C CYS A 69 10.34 3.22 4.79
N GLU A 70 11.61 2.83 4.80
CA GLU A 70 12.61 3.43 5.68
C GLU A 70 13.37 4.52 4.92
N TYR A 71 12.97 5.75 5.21
CA TYR A 71 13.38 6.94 4.48
C TYR A 71 14.90 7.15 4.57
N SER A 72 15.48 7.03 5.78
CA SER A 72 16.87 7.41 6.01
C SER A 72 17.87 6.44 5.37
N ARG A 73 17.49 5.17 5.20
CA ARG A 73 18.32 4.16 4.53
C ARG A 73 17.97 3.99 3.06
N ASN A 74 16.99 4.73 2.52
CA ASN A 74 16.54 4.61 1.14
C ASN A 74 16.11 3.17 0.78
N ILE A 75 15.37 2.51 1.67
CA ILE A 75 14.93 1.13 1.45
C ILE A 75 13.43 0.95 1.74
N ILE A 76 12.85 -0.08 1.15
CA ILE A 76 11.61 -0.69 1.62
C ILE A 76 11.96 -2.01 2.30
N GLN A 77 11.59 -2.15 3.57
CA GLN A 77 11.74 -3.41 4.29
C GLN A 77 10.47 -4.25 4.13
N VAL A 78 10.63 -5.55 3.90
CA VAL A 78 9.53 -6.51 3.74
C VAL A 78 9.57 -7.52 4.87
N TRP A 79 8.42 -7.74 5.49
CA TRP A 79 8.26 -8.53 6.71
C TRP A 79 7.12 -9.51 6.54
N LEU A 80 7.34 -10.75 6.95
CA LEU A 80 6.26 -11.71 7.13
C LEU A 80 5.58 -11.51 8.48
N GLU A 81 4.31 -11.92 8.56
CA GLU A 81 3.55 -11.94 9.81
C GLU A 81 4.34 -12.65 10.92
N ASN A 82 4.43 -12.03 12.10
CA ASN A 82 5.16 -12.52 13.27
C ASN A 82 6.69 -12.61 13.12
N SER A 83 7.29 -12.12 12.04
CA SER A 83 8.75 -12.04 11.91
C SER A 83 9.33 -10.96 12.82
N THR A 84 10.48 -11.24 13.45
CA THR A 84 11.24 -10.27 14.26
C THR A 84 12.32 -9.53 13.47
N VAL A 85 12.57 -9.94 12.22
CA VAL A 85 13.50 -9.30 11.28
C VAL A 85 12.89 -9.20 9.88
N PRO A 86 13.29 -8.22 9.04
CA PRO A 86 12.83 -8.16 7.66
C PRO A 86 13.38 -9.35 6.87
N ILE A 87 12.56 -9.93 6.00
CA ILE A 87 12.95 -11.04 5.13
C ILE A 87 13.67 -10.56 3.86
N ARG A 88 13.44 -9.30 3.48
CA ARG A 88 14.01 -8.68 2.27
C ARG A 88 14.04 -7.17 2.43
N ASN A 89 15.04 -6.53 1.83
CA ASN A 89 15.08 -5.10 1.58
C ASN A 89 15.01 -4.84 0.06
N ILE A 90 14.24 -3.83 -0.34
CA ILE A 90 14.22 -3.27 -1.70
C ILE A 90 14.96 -1.93 -1.63
N SER A 91 16.00 -1.73 -2.43
CA SER A 91 16.88 -0.55 -2.32
C SER A 91 17.37 0.02 -3.65
N GLY A 92 17.20 -0.71 -4.77
CA GLY A 92 17.84 -0.39 -6.04
C GLY A 92 17.26 0.84 -6.74
N GLY A 93 17.79 2.03 -6.44
CA GLY A 93 17.44 3.31 -7.07
C GLY A 93 16.48 4.19 -6.25
N LEU A 94 16.14 3.78 -5.03
CA LEU A 94 15.32 4.58 -4.13
C LEU A 94 16.09 5.76 -3.56
N SER A 95 15.40 6.88 -3.41
CA SER A 95 15.90 8.02 -2.66
C SER A 95 14.76 8.57 -1.83
N SER A 96 14.91 8.48 -0.51
CA SER A 96 14.02 9.10 0.45
C SER A 96 12.54 8.72 0.26
N PRO A 97 12.19 7.41 0.21
CA PRO A 97 10.83 6.99 -0.11
C PRO A 97 9.85 7.37 1.01
N TYR A 98 8.83 8.16 0.68
CA TYR A 98 7.80 8.57 1.64
C TYR A 98 6.58 7.65 1.65
N ALA A 99 6.10 7.25 0.49
CA ALA A 99 4.87 6.48 0.33
C ALA A 99 5.05 5.31 -0.64
N MET A 100 4.23 4.27 -0.48
CA MET A 100 4.19 3.15 -1.41
C MET A 100 2.77 2.60 -1.55
N PHE A 101 2.57 1.81 -2.60
CA PHE A 101 1.40 0.97 -2.80
C PHE A 101 1.83 -0.38 -3.37
N VAL A 102 1.35 -1.47 -2.77
CA VAL A 102 1.63 -2.83 -3.25
C VAL A 102 0.39 -3.41 -3.90
N THR A 103 0.50 -3.81 -5.16
CA THR A 103 -0.60 -4.40 -5.90
C THR A 103 -0.82 -5.87 -5.52
N VAL A 104 -1.98 -6.43 -5.88
CA VAL A 104 -2.30 -7.85 -5.67
C VAL A 104 -1.32 -8.82 -6.36
N ASN A 105 -0.61 -8.37 -7.39
CA ASN A 105 0.41 -9.16 -8.09
C ASN A 105 1.80 -9.05 -7.44
N GLY A 106 1.94 -8.27 -6.35
CA GLY A 106 3.18 -8.06 -5.63
C GLY A 106 4.09 -6.96 -6.20
N ASP A 107 3.65 -6.25 -7.25
CA ASP A 107 4.36 -5.07 -7.74
C ASP A 107 4.26 -3.94 -6.71
N VAL A 108 5.38 -3.26 -6.46
CA VAL A 108 5.49 -2.15 -5.51
C VAL A 108 5.67 -0.85 -6.29
N TYR A 109 4.71 0.05 -6.16
CA TYR A 109 4.83 1.44 -6.59
C TYR A 109 5.29 2.26 -5.40
N VAL A 110 6.28 3.12 -5.57
CA VAL A 110 6.87 3.88 -4.47
C VAL A 110 7.29 5.26 -4.93
N ASP A 111 7.10 6.20 -4.02
CA ASP A 111 7.62 7.54 -4.13
C ASP A 111 9.15 7.55 -4.32
N ASN A 112 9.59 8.25 -5.35
CA ASN A 112 10.98 8.63 -5.55
C ASN A 112 11.05 10.11 -5.98
N GLY A 113 10.05 10.90 -5.58
CA GLY A 113 9.78 12.22 -6.12
C GLY A 113 10.75 13.29 -5.62
N ASN A 114 11.22 13.16 -4.37
CA ASN A 114 12.05 14.20 -3.74
C ASN A 114 13.38 14.44 -4.47
N ALA A 115 14.10 13.36 -4.79
CA ALA A 115 15.40 13.46 -5.46
C ALA A 115 15.32 13.17 -6.97
N ASN A 116 14.40 12.30 -7.39
CA ASN A 116 14.37 11.79 -8.76
C ASN A 116 13.13 12.25 -9.56
N SER A 117 12.23 13.06 -8.96
CA SER A 117 11.04 13.61 -9.64
C SER A 117 10.17 12.55 -10.32
N GLN A 118 10.09 11.36 -9.73
CA GLN A 118 9.35 10.24 -10.30
C GLN A 118 8.69 9.34 -9.25
N VAL A 119 7.67 8.60 -9.68
CA VAL A 119 7.20 7.39 -9.01
C VAL A 119 7.74 6.21 -9.80
N ASP A 120 8.34 5.28 -9.07
CA ASP A 120 8.97 4.10 -9.62
C ASP A 120 8.17 2.84 -9.27
N LYS A 121 8.18 1.87 -10.18
CA LYS A 121 7.58 0.54 -10.02
C LYS A 121 8.67 -0.52 -9.91
N TRP A 122 8.64 -1.31 -8.85
CA TRP A 122 9.42 -2.55 -8.71
C TRP A 122 8.50 -3.73 -8.98
N ALA A 123 8.83 -4.51 -10.00
CA ALA A 123 8.19 -5.80 -10.21
C ALA A 123 8.79 -6.86 -9.29
N VAL A 124 8.04 -7.94 -9.07
CA VAL A 124 8.52 -9.09 -8.30
C VAL A 124 9.80 -9.64 -8.95
N ASN A 125 10.78 -10.00 -8.11
CA ASN A 125 12.09 -10.54 -8.51
C ASN A 125 12.99 -9.59 -9.35
N THR A 126 12.72 -8.29 -9.39
CA THR A 126 13.67 -7.32 -9.97
C THR A 126 14.64 -6.77 -8.92
N THR A 127 15.78 -6.29 -9.39
CA THR A 127 16.82 -5.65 -8.57
C THR A 127 16.71 -4.12 -8.57
N ALA A 128 16.00 -3.54 -9.53
CA ALA A 128 15.79 -2.11 -9.69
C ALA A 128 14.35 -1.78 -10.09
N GLY A 129 13.96 -0.53 -9.83
CA GLY A 129 12.67 0.02 -10.21
C GLY A 129 12.73 0.66 -11.60
N VAL A 130 11.57 0.82 -12.21
CA VAL A 130 11.40 1.56 -13.47
C VAL A 130 10.48 2.74 -13.23
N SER A 131 10.83 3.90 -13.79
CA SER A 131 10.00 5.11 -13.73
C SER A 131 8.71 4.90 -14.50
N VAL A 132 7.57 5.14 -13.84
CA VAL A 132 6.23 4.96 -14.42
C VAL A 132 5.41 6.24 -14.43
N MET A 133 5.84 7.26 -13.69
CA MET A 133 5.17 8.55 -13.62
C MET A 133 6.16 9.64 -13.19
N THR A 134 6.18 10.77 -13.89
CA THR A 134 6.93 11.96 -13.46
C THR A 134 6.10 12.79 -12.48
N VAL A 135 6.73 13.28 -11.41
CA VAL A 135 6.13 14.13 -10.39
C VAL A 135 6.99 15.37 -10.15
N LYS A 136 6.38 16.45 -9.64
CA LYS A 136 7.10 17.71 -9.36
C LYS A 136 7.69 17.79 -7.95
N ALA A 137 7.30 16.87 -7.07
CA ALA A 137 7.70 16.80 -5.67
C ALA A 137 7.47 15.37 -5.12
N ALA A 138 7.89 15.13 -3.88
CA ALA A 138 7.62 13.89 -3.16
C ALA A 138 6.11 13.59 -3.05
N CYS A 139 5.74 12.33 -3.18
CA CYS A 139 4.41 11.82 -2.89
C CYS A 139 4.32 11.42 -1.41
N TRP A 140 3.55 12.16 -0.62
CA TRP A 140 3.28 11.83 0.79
C TRP A 140 2.24 10.73 0.94
N GLY A 141 1.41 10.56 -0.08
CA GLY A 141 0.47 9.46 -0.24
C GLY A 141 0.54 8.92 -1.66
N LEU A 142 0.44 7.59 -1.79
CA LEU A 142 0.43 6.92 -3.08
C LEU A 142 -0.69 5.87 -3.10
N PHE A 143 -1.50 5.88 -4.14
CA PHE A 143 -2.59 4.92 -4.33
C PHE A 143 -2.67 4.50 -5.80
N VAL A 144 -2.93 3.22 -6.05
CA VAL A 144 -3.18 2.71 -7.39
C VAL A 144 -4.58 2.10 -7.42
N ASP A 145 -5.44 2.58 -8.31
CA ASP A 145 -6.81 2.07 -8.42
C ASP A 145 -6.90 0.77 -9.24
N ILE A 146 -8.12 0.23 -9.32
CA ILE A 146 -8.41 -1.02 -10.07
C ILE A 146 -8.25 -0.88 -11.59
N TYR A 147 -8.12 0.34 -12.11
CA TYR A 147 -7.88 0.63 -13.53
C TYR A 147 -6.41 0.95 -13.81
N ASN A 148 -5.52 0.79 -12.81
CA ASN A 148 -4.10 1.12 -12.83
C ASN A 148 -3.79 2.62 -12.96
N ASN A 149 -4.69 3.50 -12.54
CA ASN A 149 -4.37 4.92 -12.38
C ASN A 149 -3.57 5.11 -11.09
N ILE A 150 -2.50 5.89 -11.17
CA ILE A 150 -1.63 6.23 -10.04
C ILE A 150 -2.00 7.61 -9.52
N TYR A 151 -2.27 7.69 -8.22
CA TYR A 151 -2.58 8.92 -7.51
C TYR A 151 -1.46 9.21 -6.52
N CYS A 152 -0.97 10.45 -6.56
CA CYS A 152 0.08 10.98 -5.71
C CYS A 152 -0.42 12.29 -5.10
N SER A 153 -0.20 12.48 -3.79
CA SER A 153 -0.53 13.71 -3.05
C SER A 153 0.70 14.41 -2.51
#